data_AF-A0A257CKA4-F1
#
_entry.id   AF-A0A257CKA4-F1
#
_cell.length_a   1.000
_cell.length_b   1.000
_cell.length_c   1.000
_cell.angle_alpha   90.00
_cell.angle_beta   90.00
_cell.angle_gamma   90.00
#
_symmetry.space_group_name_H-M   'P 1'
#
loop_
_entity.id
_entity.type
_entity.pdbx_description
1 polymer ?
#
loop_
_entity_poly.entity_id
_entity_poly.type
_entity_poly.pdbx_seq_one_letter_code
_entity_poly.pdbx_strand_id
1 'polypeptide(L)'
;MTSVHARSLLLPALCGALFTLAGCGGGGNELGPADSLQASPEAFTVNGGPSCFRGTGPTVHVYGGLPPYTLKNSLPSGMSLNKTTLNAAGEGFTVTLSGTCIQSLPITIEDDMGRVMQVLVTNEHD
;
A
#
# COMPACT_ATOMS: atom_id res chain seq x y z
N MET A 1 -39.58 -39.53 50.01
CA MET A 1 -39.79 -39.78 48.58
C MET A 1 -40.74 -38.71 48.06
N THR A 2 -40.33 -37.96 47.02
CA THR A 2 -41.13 -37.08 46.11
C THR A 2 -41.88 -35.88 46.76
N SER A 3 -41.92 -34.65 46.25
CA SER A 3 -41.43 -34.01 45.02
C SER A 3 -41.58 -32.48 45.15
N VAL A 4 -40.47 -31.76 44.90
CA VAL A 4 -40.32 -30.48 44.16
C VAL A 4 -41.17 -29.24 44.55
N HIS A 5 -40.55 -28.36 45.34
CA HIS A 5 -40.69 -26.90 45.25
C HIS A 5 -39.65 -26.36 44.26
N ALA A 6 -40.06 -25.55 43.27
CA ALA A 6 -39.29 -24.39 42.80
C ALA A 6 -40.11 -23.64 41.75
N ARG A 7 -40.61 -22.46 42.14
CA ARG A 7 -41.30 -21.52 41.25
C ARG A 7 -40.28 -20.84 40.35
N SER A 8 -40.53 -20.91 39.04
CA SER A 8 -39.83 -20.16 37.99
C SER A 8 -39.75 -18.67 38.29
N LEU A 9 -38.53 -18.16 38.35
CA LEU A 9 -38.20 -16.74 38.31
C LEU A 9 -37.29 -16.49 37.11
N LEU A 10 -37.91 -15.93 36.07
CA LEU A 10 -37.46 -14.89 35.15
C LEU A 10 -35.94 -14.64 34.98
N LEU A 11 -35.54 -14.70 33.70
CA LEU A 11 -34.29 -14.20 33.09
C LEU A 11 -33.88 -12.79 33.58
N PRO A 12 -32.58 -12.49 33.56
CA PRO A 12 -32.11 -11.62 32.48
C PRO A 12 -30.83 -12.09 31.77
N ALA A 13 -30.77 -11.66 30.51
CA ALA A 13 -29.65 -11.74 29.59
C ALA A 13 -28.30 -11.33 30.21
N LEU A 14 -27.29 -12.18 30.02
CA LEU A 14 -25.89 -11.74 29.88
C LEU A 14 -25.34 -12.34 28.59
N CYS A 15 -25.61 -11.63 27.51
CA CYS A 15 -24.87 -11.73 26.26
C CYS A 15 -23.58 -10.92 26.45
N GLY A 16 -22.44 -11.61 26.60
CA GLY A 16 -21.18 -10.98 26.97
C GLY A 16 -19.98 -11.79 26.52
N ALA A 17 -19.91 -12.11 25.23
CA ALA A 17 -18.72 -12.65 24.58
C ALA A 17 -18.47 -11.90 23.27
N LEU A 18 -18.00 -10.65 23.40
CA LEU A 18 -17.45 -9.89 22.28
C LEU A 18 -15.99 -10.33 22.08
N PHE A 19 -15.80 -11.40 21.30
CA PHE A 19 -14.53 -11.69 20.66
C PHE A 19 -14.33 -10.71 19.50
N THR A 20 -13.74 -9.54 19.75
CA THR A 20 -13.20 -8.71 18.67
C THR A 20 -11.81 -9.23 18.29
N LEU A 21 -11.76 -10.38 17.60
CA LEU A 21 -10.64 -10.63 16.72
C LEU A 21 -10.83 -9.74 15.49
N ALA A 22 -10.43 -8.47 15.63
CA ALA A 22 -10.06 -7.65 14.49
C ALA A 22 -8.75 -8.23 13.94
N GLY A 23 -8.86 -9.35 13.23
CA GLY A 23 -7.83 -9.79 12.30
C GLY A 23 -7.76 -8.71 11.22
N CYS A 24 -6.70 -7.91 11.27
CA CYS A 24 -6.37 -6.96 10.22
C CYS A 24 -6.23 -7.76 8.91
N GLY A 25 -7.15 -7.51 7.99
CA GLY A 25 -7.09 -8.04 6.64
C GLY A 25 -5.85 -7.50 5.93
N GLY A 26 -4.83 -8.33 5.84
CA GLY A 26 -3.79 -8.17 4.84
C GLY A 26 -4.38 -8.64 3.51
N GLY A 27 -4.94 -7.71 2.74
CA GLY A 27 -5.36 -7.94 1.36
C GLY A 27 -4.15 -8.30 0.51
N GLY A 28 -3.80 -9.57 0.50
CA GLY A 28 -2.94 -10.13 -0.52
C GLY A 28 -3.81 -10.38 -1.74
N ASN A 29 -3.51 -9.68 -2.82
CA ASN A 29 -4.04 -9.94 -4.15
C ASN A 29 -3.69 -11.40 -4.49
N GLU A 30 -4.61 -12.30 -4.17
CA GLU A 30 -4.54 -13.72 -4.44
C GLU A 30 -4.63 -13.93 -5.95
N LEU A 31 -3.45 -14.01 -6.57
CA LEU A 31 -3.25 -14.51 -7.92
C LEU A 31 -4.04 -13.73 -8.99
N GLY A 32 -3.67 -12.45 -9.17
CA GLY A 32 -3.69 -11.91 -10.52
C GLY A 32 -2.89 -12.87 -11.44
N PRO A 33 -3.24 -13.00 -12.73
CA PRO A 33 -2.46 -13.82 -13.65
C PRO A 33 -0.98 -13.48 -13.48
N ALA A 34 -0.08 -14.47 -13.50
CA ALA A 34 1.36 -14.28 -13.24
C ALA A 34 2.04 -13.20 -14.13
N ASP A 35 1.30 -12.69 -15.12
CA ASP A 35 1.61 -11.60 -16.03
C ASP A 35 1.12 -10.20 -15.60
N SER A 36 0.39 -10.04 -14.49
CA SER A 36 -0.07 -8.71 -14.06
C SER A 36 1.11 -7.90 -13.53
N LEU A 37 1.35 -6.74 -14.15
CA LEU A 37 2.37 -5.79 -13.72
C LEU A 37 2.02 -5.26 -12.31
N GLN A 38 2.97 -5.34 -11.39
CA GLN A 38 2.80 -4.97 -9.97
C GLN A 38 4.02 -4.23 -9.44
N ALA A 39 3.85 -3.46 -8.36
CA ALA A 39 4.94 -2.85 -7.62
C ALA A 39 4.73 -2.98 -6.11
N SER A 40 5.82 -2.95 -5.36
CA SER A 40 5.77 -2.96 -3.90
C SER A 40 6.77 -1.96 -3.32
N PRO A 41 6.31 -0.98 -2.52
CA PRO A 41 4.89 -0.65 -2.26
C PRO A 41 4.18 -0.03 -3.48
N GLU A 42 2.85 -0.20 -3.60
CA GLU A 42 2.02 0.46 -4.64
C GLU A 42 1.70 1.93 -4.28
N ALA A 43 1.78 2.28 -3.00
CA ALA A 43 1.64 3.65 -2.53
C ALA A 43 2.50 3.86 -1.28
N PHE A 44 3.02 5.07 -1.11
CA PHE A 44 3.70 5.44 0.12
C PHE A 44 3.48 6.92 0.47
N THR A 45 3.45 7.18 1.77
CA THR A 45 3.34 8.52 2.34
C THR A 45 4.59 8.81 3.17
N VAL A 46 5.17 9.98 2.98
CA VAL A 46 6.26 10.50 3.80
C VAL A 46 5.82 11.79 4.45
N ASN A 47 5.95 11.87 5.77
CA ASN A 47 5.68 13.07 6.54
C ASN A 47 7.01 13.74 6.93
N GLY A 48 7.13 15.05 6.69
CA GLY A 48 8.34 15.81 6.98
C GLY A 48 8.32 16.64 8.27
N GLY A 49 7.29 16.51 9.12
CA GLY A 49 7.13 17.27 10.35
C GLY A 49 6.69 18.71 10.07
N PRO A 50 7.49 19.75 10.36
CA PRO A 50 7.10 21.16 10.17
C PRO A 50 7.06 21.61 8.70
N SER A 51 7.57 20.81 7.77
CA SER A 51 7.61 21.08 6.34
C SER A 51 7.61 19.78 5.56
N CYS A 52 7.25 19.79 4.28
CA CYS A 52 7.27 18.57 3.47
C CYS A 52 8.68 17.97 3.36
N PHE A 53 8.74 16.63 3.34
CA PHE A 53 9.99 15.89 3.45
C PHE A 53 10.92 16.15 2.27
N ARG A 54 12.21 16.28 2.56
CA ARG A 54 13.29 16.39 1.58
C ARG A 54 14.33 15.32 1.85
N GLY A 55 14.57 14.46 0.86
CA GLY A 55 15.53 13.38 0.96
C GLY A 55 15.11 12.13 0.21
N THR A 56 15.81 11.04 0.51
CA THR A 56 15.58 9.74 -0.11
C THR A 56 14.38 9.05 0.57
N GLY A 57 13.37 8.72 -0.21
CA GLY A 57 12.21 7.93 0.19
C GLY A 57 12.46 6.42 0.08
N PRO A 58 11.40 5.60 0.14
CA PRO A 58 11.52 4.15 0.06
C PRO A 58 11.99 3.68 -1.32
N THR A 59 12.55 2.48 -1.35
CA THR A 59 12.78 1.73 -2.60
C THR A 59 11.49 1.00 -2.98
N VAL A 60 11.10 1.14 -4.24
CA VAL A 60 9.96 0.47 -4.84
C VAL A 60 10.47 -0.60 -5.80
N HIS A 61 10.00 -1.83 -5.62
CA HIS A 61 10.34 -2.98 -6.46
C HIS A 61 9.21 -3.29 -7.43
N VAL A 62 9.54 -3.65 -8.67
CA VAL A 62 8.55 -3.96 -9.73
C VAL A 62 8.57 -5.45 -10.05
N TYR A 63 7.39 -6.07 -10.15
CA TYR A 63 7.21 -7.51 -10.39
C TYR A 63 6.16 -7.77 -11.46
N GLY A 64 6.14 -9.00 -11.98
CA GLY A 64 5.21 -9.40 -13.05
C GLY A 64 5.46 -8.65 -14.36
N GLY A 65 4.55 -8.75 -15.31
CA GLY A 65 4.69 -8.07 -16.60
C GLY A 65 5.88 -8.58 -17.46
N LEU A 66 6.26 -7.81 -18.49
CA LEU A 66 7.39 -8.11 -19.36
C LEU A 66 8.43 -6.98 -19.31
N PRO A 67 9.63 -7.18 -18.72
CA PRO A 67 10.69 -6.19 -18.77
C PRO A 67 11.23 -5.99 -20.21
N PRO A 68 11.85 -4.84 -20.53
CA PRO A 68 12.17 -3.74 -19.61
C PRO A 68 10.95 -2.90 -19.20
N TYR A 69 11.02 -2.30 -18.01
CA TYR A 69 10.00 -1.37 -17.52
C TYR A 69 10.49 0.07 -17.66
N THR A 70 9.63 0.96 -18.16
CA THR A 70 9.87 2.40 -18.25
C THR A 70 9.18 3.12 -17.09
N LEU A 71 9.92 3.99 -16.40
CA LEU A 71 9.44 4.77 -15.25
C LEU A 71 9.27 6.23 -15.66
N LYS A 72 8.08 6.81 -15.44
CA LYS A 72 7.77 8.21 -15.72
C LYS A 72 7.28 8.92 -14.46
N ASN A 73 7.92 10.02 -14.11
CA ASN A 73 7.52 10.87 -12.99
C ASN A 73 6.65 12.04 -13.49
N SER A 74 5.47 12.21 -12.90
CA SER A 74 4.53 13.29 -13.24
C SER A 74 4.93 14.68 -12.69
N LEU A 75 5.87 14.76 -11.74
CA LEU A 75 6.35 16.02 -11.13
C LEU A 75 7.88 16.03 -10.95
N PRO A 76 8.66 16.31 -12.01
CA PRO A 76 10.13 16.34 -11.94
C PRO A 76 10.71 17.44 -11.04
N SER A 77 9.94 18.49 -10.73
CA SER A 77 10.37 19.57 -9.83
C SER A 77 10.29 19.19 -8.34
N GLY A 78 9.35 18.31 -7.97
CA GLY A 78 9.13 17.88 -6.58
C GLY A 78 9.74 16.52 -6.24
N MET A 79 10.08 15.73 -7.25
CA MET A 79 10.53 14.35 -7.10
C MET A 79 11.52 13.96 -8.20
N SER A 80 12.46 13.08 -7.89
CA SER A 80 13.40 12.47 -8.84
C SER A 80 13.49 10.96 -8.61
N LEU A 81 13.70 10.20 -9.68
CA LEU A 81 13.90 8.76 -9.64
C LEU A 81 15.38 8.46 -9.91
N ASN A 82 15.98 7.55 -9.15
CA ASN A 82 17.39 7.17 -9.41
C ASN A 82 17.56 6.37 -10.71
N LYS A 83 16.48 5.81 -11.24
CA LYS A 83 16.40 5.06 -12.49
C LYS A 83 15.16 5.50 -13.27
N THR A 84 15.25 5.47 -14.59
CA THR A 84 14.10 5.65 -15.51
C THR A 84 13.71 4.36 -16.21
N THR A 85 14.54 3.31 -16.08
CA THR A 85 14.32 2.00 -16.70
C THR A 85 14.78 0.91 -15.74
N LEU A 86 14.06 -0.21 -15.72
CA LEU A 86 14.39 -1.43 -14.99
C LEU A 86 14.47 -2.57 -16.00
N ASN A 87 15.54 -3.36 -15.97
CA ASN A 87 15.79 -4.36 -17.03
C ASN A 87 15.29 -5.76 -16.67
N ALA A 88 14.97 -6.00 -15.39
CA ALA A 88 14.46 -7.28 -14.91
C ALA A 88 13.37 -7.10 -13.86
N ALA A 89 12.49 -8.09 -13.76
CA ALA A 89 11.53 -8.22 -12.66
C ALA A 89 12.27 -8.37 -11.31
N GLY A 90 11.72 -7.76 -10.27
CA GLY A 90 12.30 -7.68 -8.93
C GLY A 90 13.30 -6.53 -8.74
N GLU A 91 13.71 -5.85 -9.81
CA GLU A 91 14.53 -4.65 -9.67
C GLU A 91 13.78 -3.52 -8.95
N GLY A 92 14.54 -2.77 -8.16
CA GLY A 92 14.06 -1.60 -7.44
C GLY A 92 14.55 -0.28 -8.02
N PHE A 93 13.74 0.76 -7.81
CA PHE A 93 14.11 2.15 -7.96
C PHE A 93 13.80 2.91 -6.66
N THR A 94 14.53 3.99 -6.42
CA THR A 94 14.38 4.83 -5.25
C THR A 94 13.90 6.21 -5.65
N VAL A 95 12.98 6.74 -4.86
CA VAL A 95 12.40 8.06 -5.03
C VAL A 95 13.13 9.07 -4.15
N THR A 96 13.54 10.21 -4.70
CA THR A 96 14.09 11.35 -3.93
C THR A 96 13.11 12.50 -4.00
N LEU A 97 12.72 13.03 -2.84
CA LEU A 97 11.78 14.13 -2.68
C LEU A 97 12.52 15.45 -2.45
N SER A 98 12.06 16.53 -3.09
CA SER A 98 12.72 17.84 -3.07
C SER A 98 12.23 18.77 -1.95
N GLY A 99 11.29 18.33 -1.10
CA GLY A 99 10.62 19.20 -0.11
C GLY A 99 9.31 19.83 -0.61
N THR A 100 8.87 19.51 -1.83
CA THR A 100 7.55 19.92 -2.34
C THR A 100 6.48 19.02 -1.74
N CYS A 101 5.39 19.63 -1.27
CA CYS A 101 4.21 18.88 -0.81
C CYS A 101 3.49 18.27 -2.01
N ILE A 102 3.23 16.97 -1.92
CA ILE A 102 2.67 16.16 -2.99
C ILE A 102 1.48 15.41 -2.43
N GLN A 103 0.32 15.52 -3.07
CA GLN A 103 -0.87 14.76 -2.70
C GLN A 103 -1.16 13.71 -3.78
N SER A 104 -0.82 12.45 -3.50
CA SER A 104 -1.18 11.28 -4.32
C SER A 104 -0.78 11.40 -5.80
N LEU A 105 0.50 11.72 -6.06
CA LEU A 105 1.00 11.93 -7.42
C LEU A 105 1.58 10.63 -7.98
N PRO A 106 1.18 10.22 -9.20
CA PRO A 106 1.58 8.93 -9.74
C PRO A 106 2.99 8.96 -10.35
N ILE A 107 3.74 7.91 -10.05
CA ILE A 107 4.85 7.42 -10.87
C ILE A 107 4.26 6.34 -11.78
N THR A 108 4.31 6.56 -13.09
CA THR A 108 3.82 5.60 -14.07
C THR A 108 4.91 4.58 -14.38
N ILE A 109 4.55 3.30 -14.32
CA ILE A 109 5.41 2.18 -14.70
C ILE A 109 4.75 1.49 -15.88
N GLU A 110 5.46 1.40 -16.98
CA GLU A 110 5.01 0.83 -18.24
C GLU A 110 5.94 -0.32 -18.62
N ASP A 111 5.40 -1.49 -18.97
CA ASP A 111 6.20 -2.64 -19.42
C ASP A 111 6.38 -2.66 -20.94
N ASP A 112 7.17 -3.61 -21.46
CA ASP A 112 7.49 -3.68 -22.90
C ASP A 112 6.27 -4.02 -23.77
N MET A 113 5.20 -4.56 -23.17
CA MET A 113 3.92 -4.81 -23.85
C MET A 113 2.94 -3.63 -23.73
N GLY A 114 3.37 -2.50 -23.17
CA GLY A 114 2.56 -1.29 -23.00
C GLY A 114 1.53 -1.37 -21.87
N ARG A 115 1.64 -2.34 -20.97
CA ARG A 115 0.79 -2.40 -19.77
C ARG A 115 1.28 -1.37 -18.76
N VAL A 116 0.35 -0.69 -18.12
CA VAL A 116 0.64 0.44 -17.23
C VAL A 116 0.11 0.17 -15.83
N MET A 117 0.90 0.54 -14.83
CA MET A 117 0.47 0.67 -13.43
C MET A 117 0.99 1.99 -12.84
N GLN A 118 0.51 2.36 -11.67
CA GLN A 118 0.91 3.59 -10.97
C GLN A 118 1.33 3.33 -9.53
N VAL A 119 2.43 3.95 -9.13
CA VAL A 119 2.83 4.04 -7.72
C VAL A 119 2.47 5.43 -7.21
N LEU A 120 1.64 5.50 -6.17
CA LEU A 120 1.18 6.78 -5.63
C LEU A 120 2.14 7.30 -4.57
N VAL A 121 2.55 8.56 -4.73
CA VAL A 121 3.46 9.24 -3.82
C VAL A 121 2.74 10.36 -3.09
N THR A 122 2.79 10.34 -1.77
CA THR A 122 2.35 11.44 -0.92
C THR A 122 3.53 11.98 -0.11
N ASN A 123 3.71 13.29 -0.13
CA ASN A 123 4.69 13.99 0.68
C ASN A 123 3.97 15.12 1.42
N GLU A 124 3.82 14.96 2.73
CA GLU A 124 3.01 15.83 3.58
C GLU A 124 3.79 16.31 4.81
N HIS A 125 3.15 17.17 5.60
CA HIS A 125 3.68 17.74 6.82
C HIS A 125 2.54 17.82 7.86
N ASP A 126 2.91 17.92 9.14
CA ASP A 126 1.97 18.03 10.27
C ASP A 126 1.34 19.43 10.38
#